data_AF-A0A1V8YA98-F1
#
_entry.id   AF-A0A1V8YA98-F1
#
_cell.length_a   1.000
_cell.length_b   1.000
_cell.length_c   1.000
_cell.angle_alpha   90.00
_cell.angle_beta   90.00
_cell.angle_gamma   90.00
#
_symmetry.space_group_name_H-M   'P 1'
#
loop_
_entity.id
_entity.type
_entity.pdbx_description
1 polymer ?
#
loop_
_entity_poly.entity_id
_entity_poly.type
_entity_poly.pdbx_seq_one_letter_code
_entity_poly.pdbx_strand_id
1 'polypeptide(L)'
;MELLEKETFYYRFNNQLIEPIHCAFFKEEVYQGYNSHQEAVLAFLMYSNRACSILTPKFVPGLKEKLDQVPKVEVTLSPEVEARIEAGVNAQIEAEIAKKRRNGRSVDLTRYEELKQELKKVRKRHRKRREESYKEFPQLYELTVDAKLIYTEENVFDSYKFFPIRINLQMMQAVELSSKTFFSENGEYELAFRSYLQVHRTKENFWRANEILFPVKDDLIIYQWNTDFTNFYNGGREDDGAYLWSIYDRKKQQFTVIDIELIIP
;
A
#
# COMPACT_ATOMS: atom_id res chain seq x y z
N MET A 1 19.13 3.23 8.15
CA MET A 1 17.72 2.96 7.80
C MET A 1 16.89 2.34 8.94
N GLU A 2 15.88 3.06 9.44
CA GLU A 2 14.92 2.58 10.45
C GLU A 2 13.48 2.66 9.90
N LEU A 3 12.67 1.61 10.06
CA LEU A 3 11.27 1.61 9.61
C LEU A 3 10.41 2.51 10.51
N LEU A 4 9.71 3.46 9.90
CA LEU A 4 8.68 4.25 10.57
C LEU A 4 7.38 3.45 10.57
N GLU A 5 7.25 2.56 11.55
CA GLU A 5 6.15 1.58 11.63
C GLU A 5 4.77 2.23 11.70
N LYS A 6 4.61 3.28 12.50
CA LYS A 6 3.33 3.97 12.68
C LYS A 6 2.80 4.52 11.35
N GLU A 7 3.64 5.25 10.62
CA GLU A 7 3.33 5.83 9.32
C GLU A 7 3.08 4.72 8.29
N THR A 8 3.98 3.74 8.21
CA THR A 8 3.88 2.63 7.26
C THR A 8 2.60 1.82 7.45
N PHE A 9 2.28 1.44 8.68
CA PHE A 9 1.10 0.62 8.97
C PHE A 9 -0.19 1.43 8.82
N TYR A 10 -0.16 2.74 9.09
CA TYR A 10 -1.29 3.62 8.82
C TYR A 10 -1.72 3.56 7.36
N TYR A 11 -0.79 3.69 6.41
CA TYR A 11 -1.12 3.64 4.99
C TYR A 11 -1.43 2.23 4.49
N ARG A 12 -0.82 1.18 5.07
CA ARG A 12 -1.21 -0.22 4.78
C ARG A 12 -2.71 -0.46 4.99
N PHE A 13 -3.26 0.03 6.11
CA PHE A 13 -4.66 -0.17 6.45
C PHE A 13 -5.59 0.96 5.98
N ASN A 14 -5.02 2.10 5.55
CA ASN A 14 -5.77 3.19 4.94
C ASN A 14 -5.40 3.39 3.46
N ASN A 15 -5.12 2.29 2.76
CA ASN A 15 -4.65 2.30 1.37
C ASN A 15 -5.59 3.05 0.43
N GLN A 16 -6.90 3.10 0.72
CA GLN A 16 -7.87 3.87 -0.06
C GLN A 16 -7.52 5.37 -0.22
N LEU A 17 -6.62 5.90 0.61
CA LEU A 17 -6.12 7.27 0.52
C LEU A 17 -5.11 7.47 -0.60
N ILE A 18 -4.35 6.43 -0.96
CA ILE A 18 -3.19 6.50 -1.85
C ILE A 18 -3.14 5.39 -2.91
N GLU A 19 -4.08 4.44 -2.89
CA GLU A 19 -4.17 3.33 -3.84
C GLU A 19 -4.13 3.85 -5.29
N PRO A 20 -3.31 3.24 -6.17
CA PRO A 20 -2.67 1.93 -6.04
C PRO A 20 -1.29 1.89 -5.36
N ILE A 21 -0.84 3.00 -4.77
CA ILE A 21 0.50 3.06 -4.17
C ILE A 21 0.56 2.16 -2.94
N HIS A 22 1.48 1.19 -2.93
CA HIS A 22 1.99 0.64 -1.68
C HIS A 22 3.27 1.38 -1.30
N CYS A 23 3.44 1.61 0.00
CA CYS A 23 4.60 2.37 0.47
C CYS A 23 5.03 1.96 1.87
N ALA A 24 6.31 2.19 2.16
CA ALA A 24 6.82 2.25 3.52
C ALA A 24 7.73 3.47 3.71
N PHE A 25 7.81 3.93 4.95
CA PHE A 25 8.56 5.11 5.34
C PHE A 25 9.73 4.71 6.22
N PHE A 26 10.88 5.33 6.00
CA PHE A 26 12.09 5.03 6.77
C PHE A 26 12.81 6.30 7.17
N LYS A 27 13.32 6.33 8.40
CA LYS A 27 14.25 7.37 8.84
C LYS A 27 15.66 7.01 8.37
N GLU A 28 16.37 8.00 7.85
CA GLU A 28 17.79 7.88 7.53
C GLU A 28 18.58 8.99 8.21
N GLU A 29 19.47 8.61 9.13
CA GLU A 29 20.27 9.56 9.91
C GLU A 29 21.46 10.09 9.11
N VAL A 30 22.05 9.24 8.26
CA VAL A 30 23.24 9.56 7.48
C VAL A 30 23.00 9.19 6.03
N TYR A 31 22.61 10.20 5.23
CA TYR A 31 22.38 10.01 3.80
C TYR A 31 23.70 9.80 3.03
N GLN A 32 23.82 8.68 2.33
CA GLN A 32 25.00 8.25 1.57
C GLN A 32 24.75 8.18 0.06
N GLY A 33 23.76 8.91 -0.47
CA GLY A 33 23.44 8.89 -1.90
C GLY A 33 22.81 7.56 -2.32
N TYR A 34 23.26 7.03 -3.46
CA TYR A 34 22.76 5.79 -4.08
C TYR A 34 22.66 4.61 -3.09
N ASN A 35 23.65 4.45 -2.21
CA ASN A 35 23.67 3.35 -1.23
C ASN A 35 22.49 3.43 -0.26
N SER A 36 22.15 4.63 0.24
CA SER A 36 20.97 4.79 1.11
C SER A 36 19.67 4.49 0.37
N HIS A 37 19.58 4.81 -0.92
CA HIS A 37 18.42 4.44 -1.73
C HIS A 37 18.31 2.92 -1.93
N GLN A 38 19.43 2.23 -2.16
CA GLN A 38 19.48 0.77 -2.25
C GLN A 38 19.07 0.12 -0.92
N GLU A 39 19.63 0.60 0.19
CA GLU A 39 19.26 0.16 1.54
C GLU A 39 17.78 0.38 1.84
N ALA A 40 17.19 1.51 1.40
CA ALA A 40 15.77 1.79 1.58
C ALA A 40 14.91 0.75 0.83
N VAL A 41 15.27 0.41 -0.41
CA VAL A 41 14.60 -0.63 -1.19
C VAL A 41 14.71 -2.00 -0.50
N LEU A 42 15.89 -2.37 -0.02
CA LEU A 42 16.08 -3.63 0.72
C LEU A 42 15.26 -3.65 2.02
N ALA A 43 15.19 -2.52 2.74
CA ALA A 43 14.38 -2.37 3.94
C ALA A 43 12.88 -2.47 3.64
N PHE A 44 12.42 -1.92 2.51
CA PHE A 44 11.05 -2.07 2.01
C PHE A 44 10.73 -3.54 1.69
N LEU A 45 11.60 -4.24 0.96
CA LEU A 45 11.42 -5.66 0.66
C LEU A 45 11.46 -6.51 1.94
N MET A 46 12.31 -6.18 2.92
CA MET A 46 12.32 -6.86 4.22
C MET A 46 10.99 -6.66 4.96
N TYR A 47 10.46 -5.44 4.97
CA TYR A 47 9.14 -5.14 5.51
C TYR A 47 8.05 -5.96 4.82
N SER A 48 8.04 -5.99 3.48
CA SER A 48 7.07 -6.76 2.70
C SER A 48 7.20 -8.26 2.95
N ASN A 49 8.41 -8.80 3.01
CA ASN A 49 8.66 -10.21 3.33
C ASN A 49 8.11 -10.60 4.70
N ARG A 50 8.39 -9.77 5.71
CA ARG A 50 7.88 -9.95 7.07
C ARG A 50 6.36 -9.88 7.11
N ALA A 51 5.75 -8.90 6.44
CA ALA A 51 4.31 -8.78 6.36
C ALA A 51 3.64 -9.96 5.63
N CYS A 52 4.24 -10.46 4.56
CA CYS A 52 3.79 -11.67 3.86
C CYS A 52 3.89 -12.91 4.73
N SER A 53 4.90 -13.00 5.61
CA SER A 53 5.05 -14.17 6.49
C SER A 53 3.86 -14.37 7.46
N ILE A 54 3.14 -13.30 7.81
CA ILE A 54 1.91 -13.36 8.61
C ILE A 54 0.79 -14.08 7.84
N LEU A 55 0.72 -13.91 6.51
CA LEU A 55 -0.27 -14.57 5.65
C LEU A 55 0.11 -16.03 5.33
N THR A 56 1.40 -16.36 5.39
CA THR A 56 1.91 -17.70 5.09
C THR A 56 2.84 -18.23 6.19
N PRO A 57 2.37 -18.33 7.44
CA PRO A 57 3.25 -18.56 8.60
C PRO A 57 3.88 -19.95 8.62
N LYS A 58 3.31 -20.91 7.89
CA LYS A 58 3.85 -22.28 7.74
C LYS A 58 5.26 -22.34 7.14
N PHE A 59 5.71 -21.28 6.46
CA PHE A 59 7.03 -21.20 5.85
C PHE A 59 8.09 -20.58 6.77
N VAL A 60 7.71 -20.10 7.95
CA VAL A 60 8.64 -19.58 8.96
C VAL A 60 8.55 -20.47 10.20
N PRO A 61 9.64 -21.18 10.57
CA PRO A 61 9.61 -22.11 11.70
C PRO A 61 9.11 -21.46 12.99
N GLY A 62 8.10 -22.07 13.62
CA GLY A 62 7.54 -21.60 14.89
C GLY A 62 6.66 -20.34 14.80
N LEU A 63 6.51 -19.72 13.62
CA LEU A 63 5.74 -18.47 13.50
C LEU A 63 4.25 -18.71 13.72
N LYS A 64 3.69 -19.82 13.21
CA LYS A 64 2.28 -20.14 13.37
C LYS A 64 1.90 -20.20 14.86
N GLU A 65 2.68 -20.90 15.66
CA GLU A 65 2.47 -21.07 17.09
C GLU A 65 2.58 -19.74 17.85
N LYS A 66 3.51 -18.86 17.43
CA LYS A 66 3.64 -17.51 17.99
C LYS A 66 2.41 -16.65 17.66
N LEU A 67 1.95 -16.66 16.41
CA LEU A 67 0.78 -15.87 15.97
C LEU A 67 -0.51 -16.35 16.63
N ASP A 68 -0.71 -17.67 16.77
CA ASP A 68 -1.90 -18.25 17.39
C ASP A 68 -2.03 -17.90 18.90
N GLN A 69 -0.95 -17.44 19.54
CA GLN A 69 -0.94 -16.96 20.93
C GLN A 69 -1.32 -15.48 21.08
N VAL A 70 -1.36 -14.71 19.99
CA VAL A 70 -1.71 -13.29 20.05
C VAL A 70 -3.21 -13.15 20.31
N PRO A 71 -3.62 -12.46 21.40
CA PRO A 71 -5.02 -12.30 21.70
C PRO A 71 -5.70 -11.44 20.63
N LYS A 72 -6.91 -11.85 20.24
CA LYS A 72 -7.72 -11.07 19.30
C LYS A 72 -8.02 -9.70 19.89
N VAL A 73 -7.78 -8.67 19.08
CA VAL A 73 -8.14 -7.30 19.44
C VAL A 73 -9.63 -7.07 19.14
N GLU A 74 -10.40 -6.72 20.15
CA GLU A 74 -11.78 -6.26 19.95
C GLU A 74 -11.84 -4.73 19.89
N VAL A 75 -12.52 -4.20 18.87
CA VAL A 75 -12.74 -2.75 18.74
C VAL A 75 -14.23 -2.41 18.74
N THR A 76 -14.57 -1.36 19.47
CA THR A 76 -15.86 -0.66 19.36
C THR A 76 -15.64 0.66 18.65
N LEU A 77 -16.48 0.97 17.65
CA LEU A 77 -16.40 2.24 16.95
C LEU A 77 -16.89 3.37 17.86
N SER A 78 -16.23 4.53 17.79
CA SER A 78 -16.72 5.70 18.52
C SER A 78 -18.04 6.22 17.91
N PRO A 79 -18.91 6.87 18.69
CA PRO A 79 -20.14 7.47 18.18
C PRO A 79 -19.90 8.43 17.01
N GLU A 80 -18.78 9.17 17.04
CA GLU A 80 -18.39 10.09 15.96
C GLU A 80 -18.10 9.33 14.65
N VAL A 81 -17.35 8.23 14.70
CA VAL A 81 -17.05 7.42 13.52
C VAL A 81 -18.31 6.79 12.96
N GLU A 82 -19.20 6.30 13.83
CA GLU A 82 -20.49 5.77 13.41
C GLU A 82 -21.35 6.84 12.72
N ALA A 83 -21.46 8.03 13.32
CA ALA A 83 -22.21 9.14 12.74
C ALA A 83 -21.67 9.53 11.35
N ARG A 84 -20.35 9.57 11.18
CA ARG A 84 -19.71 9.84 9.88
C ARG A 84 -20.02 8.76 8.83
N ILE A 85 -20.00 7.49 9.23
CA ILE A 85 -20.38 6.38 8.33
C ILE A 85 -21.84 6.54 7.91
N GLU A 86 -22.73 6.83 8.85
CA GLU A 86 -24.16 6.98 8.58
C GLU A 86 -24.45 8.17 7.66
N ALA A 87 -23.85 9.33 7.92
CA ALA A 87 -23.95 10.49 7.05
C ALA A 87 -23.46 10.17 5.62
N GLY A 88 -22.34 9.46 5.50
CA GLY A 88 -21.80 9.06 4.20
C GLY A 88 -22.67 8.04 3.44
N VAL A 89 -23.37 7.14 4.13
CA VAL A 89 -24.34 6.23 3.50
C VAL A 89 -25.58 7.01 3.06
N ASN A 90 -26.10 7.89 3.92
CA ASN A 90 -27.28 8.70 3.60
C ASN A 90 -27.03 9.54 2.34
N ALA A 91 -25.90 10.26 2.29
CA ALA A 91 -25.54 11.10 1.15
C ALA A 91 -25.42 10.28 -0.16
N GLN A 92 -24.85 9.07 -0.10
CA GLN A 92 -24.78 8.19 -1.27
C GLN A 92 -26.18 7.80 -1.77
N ILE A 93 -27.04 7.34 -0.87
CA ILE A 93 -28.39 6.88 -1.22
C ILE A 93 -29.23 8.04 -1.79
N GLU A 94 -29.14 9.22 -1.18
CA GLU A 94 -29.79 10.43 -1.69
C GLU A 94 -29.31 10.80 -3.09
N ALA A 95 -28.00 10.73 -3.35
CA ALA A 95 -27.43 10.99 -4.67
C ALA A 95 -27.91 9.97 -5.72
N GLU A 96 -28.02 8.69 -5.35
CA GLU A 96 -28.55 7.63 -6.22
C GLU A 96 -30.04 7.82 -6.55
N ILE A 97 -30.86 8.16 -5.55
CA ILE A 97 -32.29 8.48 -5.74
C ILE A 97 -32.44 9.70 -6.66
N ALA A 98 -31.68 10.77 -6.40
CA ALA A 98 -31.70 11.97 -7.23
C ALA A 98 -31.27 11.68 -8.68
N LYS A 99 -30.29 10.78 -8.88
CA LYS A 99 -29.88 10.32 -10.22
C LYS A 99 -30.99 9.55 -10.92
N LYS A 100 -31.68 8.62 -10.25
CA LYS A 100 -32.81 7.88 -10.84
C LYS A 100 -33.96 8.78 -11.24
N ARG A 101 -34.34 9.72 -10.37
CA ARG A 101 -35.40 10.70 -10.64
C ARG A 101 -35.07 11.57 -11.85
N ARG A 102 -33.84 12.07 -11.95
CA ARG A 102 -33.37 12.83 -13.13
C ARG A 102 -33.46 12.03 -14.43
N ASN A 103 -33.29 10.71 -14.36
CA ASN A 103 -33.40 9.82 -15.52
C ASN A 103 -34.84 9.33 -15.77
N GLY A 104 -35.86 9.92 -15.13
CA GLY A 104 -37.27 9.55 -15.30
C GLY A 104 -37.63 8.15 -14.76
N ARG A 105 -36.78 7.54 -13.94
CA ARG A 105 -37.01 6.19 -13.39
C ARG A 105 -37.81 6.26 -12.09
N SER A 106 -38.75 5.33 -11.91
CA SER A 106 -39.45 5.15 -10.65
C SER A 106 -38.49 4.75 -9.52
N VAL A 107 -38.80 5.20 -8.30
CA VAL A 107 -37.98 4.97 -7.11
C VAL A 107 -38.82 4.22 -6.09
N ASP A 108 -38.39 3.00 -5.77
CA ASP A 108 -38.90 2.22 -4.65
C ASP A 108 -38.17 2.65 -3.37
N LEU A 109 -38.82 3.50 -2.57
CA LEU A 109 -38.24 4.05 -1.34
C LEU A 109 -38.00 2.98 -0.27
N THR A 110 -38.83 1.92 -0.23
CA THR A 110 -38.70 0.83 0.75
C THR A 110 -37.39 0.08 0.51
N ARG A 111 -37.12 -0.29 -0.74
CA ARG A 111 -35.86 -0.94 -1.13
C ARG A 111 -34.63 -0.08 -0.82
N TYR A 112 -34.74 1.25 -0.97
CA TYR A 112 -33.63 2.15 -0.66
C TYR A 112 -33.35 2.27 0.84
N GLU A 113 -34.38 2.20 1.68
CA GLU A 113 -34.17 2.18 3.14
C GLU A 113 -33.55 0.86 3.60
N GLU A 114 -33.96 -0.28 3.03
CA GLU A 114 -33.31 -1.58 3.28
C GLU A 114 -31.82 -1.54 2.89
N LEU A 115 -31.51 -1.09 1.67
CA LEU A 115 -30.14 -0.94 1.17
C LEU A 115 -29.31 -0.02 2.07
N LYS A 116 -29.89 1.09 2.54
CA LYS A 116 -29.24 2.01 3.48
C LYS A 116 -28.86 1.31 4.78
N GLN A 117 -29.75 0.50 5.36
CA GLN A 117 -29.45 -0.24 6.58
C GLN A 117 -28.36 -1.30 6.36
N GLU A 118 -28.39 -2.01 5.23
CA GLU A 118 -27.35 -2.97 4.87
C GLU A 118 -25.99 -2.30 4.67
N LEU A 119 -25.93 -1.22 3.91
CA LEU A 119 -24.69 -0.46 3.68
C LEU A 119 -24.12 0.10 4.98
N LYS A 120 -24.96 0.60 5.90
CA LYS A 120 -24.52 1.01 7.24
C LYS A 120 -23.87 -0.15 7.99
N LYS A 121 -24.51 -1.33 8.03
CA LYS A 121 -23.96 -2.53 8.70
C LYS A 121 -22.64 -2.96 8.08
N VAL A 122 -22.57 -3.05 6.75
CA VAL A 122 -21.38 -3.44 6.00
C VAL A 122 -20.23 -2.47 6.24
N ARG A 123 -20.46 -1.15 6.12
CA ARG A 123 -19.43 -0.14 6.36
C ARG A 123 -18.95 -0.09 7.80
N LYS A 124 -19.84 -0.24 8.79
CA LYS A 124 -19.46 -0.35 10.20
C LYS A 124 -18.57 -1.60 10.42
N ARG A 125 -18.95 -2.75 9.85
CA ARG A 125 -18.14 -3.98 9.91
C ARG A 125 -16.76 -3.81 9.28
N HIS A 126 -16.67 -3.24 8.07
CA HIS A 126 -15.39 -2.99 7.42
C HIS A 126 -14.52 -1.99 8.21
N ARG A 127 -15.12 -0.92 8.74
CA ARG A 127 -14.38 0.03 9.58
C ARG A 127 -13.85 -0.66 10.83
N LYS A 128 -14.69 -1.44 11.54
CA LYS A 128 -14.28 -2.18 12.74
C LYS A 128 -13.12 -3.14 12.43
N ARG A 129 -13.25 -3.98 11.40
CA ARG A 129 -12.18 -4.91 11.00
C ARG A 129 -10.86 -4.19 10.69
N ARG A 130 -10.92 -3.03 10.02
CA ARG A 130 -9.73 -2.23 9.75
C ARG A 130 -9.08 -1.69 11.02
N GLU A 131 -9.87 -1.20 11.98
CA GLU A 131 -9.35 -0.72 13.28
C GLU A 131 -8.73 -1.85 14.11
N GLU A 132 -9.34 -3.05 14.07
CA GLU A 132 -8.80 -4.26 14.68
C GLU A 132 -7.44 -4.59 14.05
N SER A 133 -7.36 -4.69 12.72
CA SER A 133 -6.11 -4.96 12.03
C SER A 133 -5.04 -3.89 12.27
N TYR A 134 -5.41 -2.61 12.34
CA TYR A 134 -4.47 -1.53 12.63
C TYR A 134 -3.83 -1.66 14.03
N LYS A 135 -4.57 -2.19 15.02
CA LYS A 135 -4.07 -2.43 16.38
C LYS A 135 -3.36 -3.77 16.55
N GLU A 136 -3.80 -4.79 15.83
CA GLU A 136 -3.28 -6.16 15.90
C GLU A 136 -1.97 -6.30 15.11
N PHE A 137 -1.88 -5.68 13.94
CA PHE A 137 -0.76 -5.87 13.02
C PHE A 137 0.62 -5.54 13.61
N PRO A 138 0.83 -4.46 14.41
CA PRO A 138 2.13 -4.22 15.04
C PRO A 138 2.60 -5.41 15.89
N GLN A 139 1.70 -5.99 16.70
CA GLN A 139 2.00 -7.13 17.56
C GLN A 139 2.34 -8.38 16.74
N LEU A 140 1.60 -8.63 15.65
CA LEU A 140 1.91 -9.73 14.73
C LEU A 140 3.25 -9.50 14.03
N TYR A 141 3.52 -8.28 13.60
CA TYR A 141 4.72 -7.90 12.86
C TYR A 141 5.98 -8.04 13.72
N GLU A 142 5.95 -7.71 15.01
CA GLU A 142 7.05 -7.94 15.95
C GLU A 142 7.47 -9.42 16.02
N LEU A 143 6.53 -10.36 15.85
CA LEU A 143 6.82 -11.81 15.89
C LEU A 143 7.50 -12.34 14.62
N THR A 144 7.55 -11.54 13.56
CA THR A 144 8.11 -11.91 12.24
C THR A 144 9.61 -11.64 12.11
N VAL A 145 10.32 -11.31 13.20
CA VAL A 145 11.76 -10.99 13.18
C VAL A 145 12.63 -12.07 12.52
N ASP A 146 12.19 -13.33 12.56
CA ASP A 146 12.89 -14.48 11.98
C ASP A 146 12.64 -14.62 10.46
N ALA A 147 11.66 -13.91 9.89
CA ALA A 147 11.40 -13.90 8.46
C ALA A 147 12.45 -13.03 7.75
N LYS A 148 13.46 -13.67 7.15
CA LYS A 148 14.55 -12.99 6.44
C LYS A 148 14.36 -13.02 4.92
N LEU A 149 14.95 -12.04 4.26
CA LEU A 149 15.21 -12.08 2.82
C LEU A 149 16.21 -13.19 2.50
N ILE A 150 16.10 -13.77 1.31
CA ILE A 150 17.06 -14.75 0.80
C ILE A 150 17.92 -14.05 -0.26
N TYR A 151 19.22 -13.96 -0.02
CA TYR A 151 20.16 -13.45 -1.02
C TYR A 151 20.65 -14.60 -1.90
N THR A 152 20.73 -14.35 -3.21
CA THR A 152 21.14 -15.33 -4.21
C THR A 152 21.91 -14.66 -5.35
N GLU A 153 22.67 -15.46 -6.07
CA GLU A 153 23.37 -15.08 -7.32
C GLU A 153 22.56 -15.47 -8.57
N GLU A 154 21.34 -15.99 -8.39
CA GLU A 154 20.45 -16.34 -9.49
C GLU A 154 19.94 -15.09 -10.23
N ASN A 155 19.84 -15.20 -11.56
CA ASN A 155 19.43 -14.09 -12.42
C ASN A 155 18.02 -14.24 -13.01
N VAL A 156 17.30 -15.31 -12.66
CA VAL A 156 15.96 -15.64 -13.17
C VAL A 156 15.10 -16.05 -12.00
N PHE A 157 13.93 -15.40 -11.85
CA PHE A 157 13.08 -15.57 -10.68
C PHE A 157 11.72 -16.20 -10.97
N ASP A 158 11.36 -16.46 -12.23
CA ASP A 158 10.02 -16.87 -12.69
C ASP A 158 9.50 -18.14 -12.00
N SER A 159 10.39 -19.02 -11.55
CA SER A 159 10.02 -20.26 -10.85
C SER A 159 9.62 -20.03 -9.38
N TYR A 160 9.95 -18.86 -8.81
CA TYR A 160 9.67 -18.53 -7.42
C TYR A 160 8.30 -17.87 -7.26
N LYS A 161 7.58 -18.31 -6.22
CA LYS A 161 6.37 -17.65 -5.74
C LYS A 161 6.72 -16.38 -4.98
N PHE A 162 5.70 -15.58 -4.65
CA PHE A 162 5.83 -14.29 -3.96
C PHE A 162 6.52 -14.34 -2.57
N PHE A 163 6.60 -15.51 -1.92
CA PHE A 163 7.27 -15.71 -0.63
C PHE A 163 8.07 -17.03 -0.61
N PRO A 164 9.26 -17.10 0.03
CA PRO A 164 10.02 -15.98 0.59
C PRO A 164 10.58 -15.07 -0.52
N ILE A 165 10.82 -13.80 -0.18
CA ILE A 165 11.43 -12.84 -1.10
C ILE A 165 12.92 -13.15 -1.24
N ARG A 166 13.33 -13.34 -2.49
CA ARG A 166 14.70 -13.58 -2.95
C ARG A 166 15.23 -12.35 -3.67
N ILE A 167 16.51 -12.07 -3.49
CA ILE A 167 17.18 -10.88 -4.00
C ILE A 167 18.53 -11.25 -4.60
N ASN A 168 18.80 -10.76 -5.79
CA ASN A 168 20.15 -10.67 -6.35
C ASN A 168 20.62 -9.20 -6.32
N LEU A 169 21.57 -8.90 -5.45
CA LEU A 169 22.06 -7.53 -5.25
C LEU A 169 22.78 -6.97 -6.49
N GLN A 170 23.42 -7.82 -7.30
CA GLN A 170 24.19 -7.40 -8.48
C GLN A 170 23.27 -6.92 -9.61
N MET A 171 22.01 -7.35 -9.60
CA MET A 171 21.01 -6.94 -10.59
C MET A 171 20.26 -5.67 -10.21
N MET A 172 20.44 -5.15 -8.99
CA MET A 172 19.80 -3.92 -8.55
C MET A 172 20.41 -2.71 -9.25
N GLN A 173 19.64 -2.11 -10.15
CA GLN A 173 20.02 -0.93 -10.91
C GLN A 173 18.94 0.13 -10.78
N ALA A 174 19.38 1.39 -10.73
CA ALA A 174 18.45 2.50 -10.67
C ALA A 174 18.89 3.68 -11.52
N VAL A 175 17.89 4.44 -11.95
CA VAL A 175 18.05 5.69 -12.69
C VAL A 175 17.57 6.83 -11.79
N GLU A 176 18.41 7.86 -11.64
CA GLU A 176 18.03 9.07 -10.92
C GLU A 176 17.01 9.88 -11.75
N LEU A 177 15.94 10.33 -11.10
CA LEU A 177 14.91 11.16 -11.70
C LEU A 177 14.86 12.53 -11.03
N SER A 178 14.65 13.57 -11.83
CA SER A 178 14.28 14.87 -11.27
C SER A 178 12.86 14.81 -10.71
N SER A 179 12.58 15.59 -9.66
CA SER A 179 11.22 15.75 -9.12
C SER A 179 10.20 16.15 -10.21
N LYS A 180 10.60 17.04 -11.13
CA LYS A 180 9.78 17.43 -12.28
C LYS A 180 9.46 16.25 -13.21
N THR A 181 10.42 15.36 -13.46
CA THR A 181 10.22 14.16 -14.27
C THR A 181 9.29 13.18 -13.57
N PHE A 182 9.51 12.93 -12.28
CA PHE A 182 8.73 11.98 -11.50
C PHE A 182 7.25 12.37 -11.37
N PHE A 183 6.96 13.66 -11.15
CA PHE A 183 5.59 14.19 -11.10
C PHE A 183 5.09 14.76 -12.44
N SER A 184 5.73 14.39 -13.57
CA SER A 184 5.32 14.90 -14.86
C SER A 184 3.95 14.37 -15.29
N GLU A 185 3.19 15.20 -15.98
CA GLU A 185 1.92 14.78 -16.58
C GLU A 185 2.17 13.75 -17.68
N ASN A 186 1.43 12.64 -17.63
CA ASN A 186 1.63 11.43 -18.41
C ASN A 186 3.04 10.83 -18.28
N GLY A 187 3.75 11.13 -17.19
CA GLY A 187 4.98 10.45 -16.81
C GLY A 187 4.69 9.03 -16.33
N GLU A 188 5.73 8.20 -16.26
CA GLU A 188 5.60 6.77 -15.96
C GLU A 188 4.89 6.49 -14.64
N TYR A 189 5.20 7.26 -13.59
CA TYR A 189 4.53 7.14 -12.30
C TYR A 189 3.03 7.50 -12.35
N GLU A 190 2.65 8.57 -13.07
CA GLU A 190 1.22 8.92 -13.24
C GLU A 190 0.49 7.85 -14.06
N LEU A 191 1.13 7.36 -15.13
CA LEU A 191 0.57 6.31 -15.98
C LEU A 191 0.38 5.03 -15.18
N ALA A 192 1.39 4.55 -14.45
CA ALA A 192 1.26 3.38 -13.57
C ALA A 192 0.13 3.57 -12.54
N PHE A 193 0.04 4.74 -11.89
CA PHE A 193 -1.02 5.03 -10.94
C PHE A 193 -2.42 4.93 -11.56
N ARG A 194 -2.57 5.38 -12.81
CA ARG A 194 -3.87 5.43 -13.51
C ARG A 194 -4.22 4.13 -14.24
N SER A 195 -3.22 3.31 -14.57
CA SER A 195 -3.38 2.03 -15.26
C SER A 195 -3.81 0.90 -14.33
N TYR A 196 -3.88 1.12 -13.02
CA TYR A 196 -4.32 0.10 -12.07
C TYR A 196 -5.77 -0.36 -12.34
N LEU A 197 -5.90 -1.54 -12.93
CA LEU A 197 -7.13 -2.02 -13.56
C LEU A 197 -8.31 -2.23 -12.60
N GLN A 198 -8.07 -2.37 -11.30
CA GLN A 198 -9.15 -2.59 -10.33
C GLN A 198 -9.92 -1.31 -9.99
N VAL A 199 -9.35 -0.12 -10.27
CA VAL A 199 -9.98 1.16 -9.93
C VAL A 199 -9.76 2.18 -11.04
N HIS A 200 -10.83 2.77 -11.59
CA HIS A 200 -10.72 3.91 -12.51
C HIS A 200 -10.15 5.14 -11.78
N ARG A 201 -8.81 5.21 -11.66
CA ARG A 201 -8.09 6.30 -11.02
C ARG A 201 -7.93 7.47 -11.97
N THR A 202 -8.26 8.66 -11.49
CA THR A 202 -8.17 9.89 -12.26
C THR A 202 -6.87 10.65 -11.97
N LYS A 203 -6.54 11.62 -12.82
CA LYS A 203 -5.43 12.55 -12.58
C LYS A 203 -5.58 13.28 -11.24
N GLU A 204 -6.80 13.64 -10.85
CA GLU A 204 -7.06 14.27 -9.55
C GLU A 204 -6.76 13.33 -8.38
N ASN A 205 -6.99 12.02 -8.54
CA ASN A 205 -6.62 11.02 -7.53
C ASN A 205 -5.10 10.94 -7.37
N PHE A 206 -4.36 10.94 -8.48
CA PHE A 206 -2.90 10.96 -8.48
C PHE A 206 -2.36 12.18 -7.71
N TRP A 207 -2.83 13.39 -8.04
CA TRP A 207 -2.38 14.59 -7.36
C TRP A 207 -2.75 14.59 -5.88
N ARG A 208 -3.98 14.14 -5.54
CA ARG A 208 -4.41 14.03 -4.14
C ARG A 208 -3.51 13.09 -3.33
N ALA A 209 -3.18 11.92 -3.86
CA ALA A 209 -2.29 10.98 -3.18
C ALA A 209 -0.89 11.59 -2.99
N ASN A 210 -0.36 12.27 -4.00
CA ASN A 210 0.96 12.88 -3.94
C ASN A 210 1.02 14.17 -3.10
N GLU A 211 -0.08 14.89 -2.89
CA GLU A 211 -0.14 15.97 -1.89
C GLU A 211 -0.13 15.43 -0.45
N ILE A 212 -0.68 14.23 -0.24
CA ILE A 212 -0.62 13.56 1.07
C ILE A 212 0.79 13.06 1.36
N LEU A 213 1.41 12.37 0.39
CA LEU A 213 2.73 11.76 0.56
C LEU A 213 3.87 12.80 0.47
N PHE A 214 3.78 13.72 -0.48
CA PHE A 214 4.84 14.66 -0.84
C PHE A 214 4.31 16.10 -0.94
N PRO A 215 3.92 16.73 0.18
CA PRO A 215 3.43 18.12 0.19
C PRO A 215 4.50 19.13 -0.23
N VAL A 216 5.78 18.77 -0.14
CA VAL A 216 6.91 19.58 -0.60
C VAL A 216 7.73 18.74 -1.57
N LYS A 217 7.82 19.18 -2.83
CA LYS A 217 8.41 18.40 -3.93
C LYS A 217 9.78 18.91 -4.39
N ASP A 218 10.20 20.10 -3.95
CA ASP A 218 11.34 20.83 -4.52
C ASP A 218 12.73 20.39 -4.01
N ASP A 219 12.81 19.38 -3.13
CA ASP A 219 14.07 18.88 -2.56
C ASP A 219 14.04 17.36 -2.33
N LEU A 220 13.40 16.66 -3.26
CA LEU A 220 13.35 15.20 -3.27
C LEU A 220 14.48 14.65 -4.14
N ILE A 221 15.20 13.64 -3.63
CA ILE A 221 16.07 12.80 -4.44
C ILE A 221 15.29 11.54 -4.78
N ILE A 222 15.23 11.18 -6.06
CA ILE A 222 14.34 10.12 -6.53
C ILE A 222 15.12 9.16 -7.41
N TYR A 223 14.99 7.88 -7.12
CA TYR A 223 15.51 6.81 -7.94
C TYR A 223 14.39 5.87 -8.36
N GLN A 224 14.37 5.52 -9.64
CA GLN A 224 13.56 4.44 -10.18
C GLN A 224 14.40 3.19 -10.30
N TRP A 225 13.90 2.07 -9.80
CA TRP A 225 14.60 0.79 -9.78
C TRP A 225 14.04 -0.16 -10.85
N ASN A 226 14.92 -0.94 -11.49
CA ASN A 226 14.45 -2.14 -12.18
C ASN A 226 13.85 -3.11 -11.14
N THR A 227 12.93 -3.99 -11.53
CA THR A 227 12.34 -4.94 -10.58
C THR A 227 12.89 -6.36 -10.71
N ASP A 228 13.66 -6.65 -11.76
CA ASP A 228 14.12 -8.00 -12.15
C ASP A 228 15.05 -8.68 -11.14
N PHE A 229 15.58 -7.90 -10.19
CA PHE A 229 16.50 -8.38 -9.16
C PHE A 229 15.81 -9.22 -8.06
N THR A 230 14.48 -9.34 -8.09
CA THR A 230 13.71 -10.05 -7.07
C THR A 230 12.47 -10.74 -7.63
N ASN A 231 12.07 -11.85 -7.02
CA ASN A 231 10.80 -12.55 -7.28
C ASN A 231 9.56 -11.82 -6.77
N PHE A 232 9.72 -10.80 -5.91
CA PHE A 232 8.58 -10.10 -5.29
C PHE A 232 7.61 -9.55 -6.34
N TYR A 233 8.15 -9.05 -7.45
CA TYR A 233 7.42 -8.42 -8.54
C TYR A 233 7.08 -9.36 -9.71
N ASN A 234 7.23 -10.68 -9.57
CA ASN A 234 6.89 -11.62 -10.64
C ASN A 234 5.43 -11.47 -11.09
N GLY A 235 4.50 -11.34 -10.14
CA GLY A 235 3.08 -11.19 -10.45
C GLY A 235 2.79 -9.95 -11.28
N GLY A 236 3.23 -8.77 -10.83
CA GLY A 236 3.08 -7.54 -11.60
C GLY A 236 3.78 -7.58 -12.97
N ARG A 237 4.94 -8.24 -13.11
CA ARG A 237 5.64 -8.38 -14.40
C ARG A 237 4.98 -9.35 -15.38
N GLU A 238 4.41 -10.44 -14.89
CA GLU A 238 3.68 -11.42 -15.70
C GLU A 238 2.39 -10.82 -16.28
N ASP A 239 1.79 -9.88 -15.55
CA ASP A 239 0.61 -9.13 -15.96
C ASP A 239 0.97 -7.85 -16.74
N ASP A 240 0.71 -6.66 -16.21
CA ASP A 240 0.79 -5.39 -16.95
C ASP A 240 1.96 -4.48 -16.54
N GLY A 241 2.67 -4.79 -15.45
CA GLY A 241 3.86 -4.05 -15.03
C GLY A 241 4.07 -3.99 -13.52
N ALA A 242 5.33 -3.87 -13.10
CA ALA A 242 5.71 -3.65 -11.71
C ALA A 242 6.76 -2.54 -11.63
N TYR A 243 6.49 -1.52 -10.82
CA TYR A 243 7.31 -0.32 -10.73
C TYR A 243 7.71 -0.04 -9.29
N LEU A 244 8.95 0.40 -9.09
CA LEU A 244 9.54 0.65 -7.77
C LEU A 244 10.34 1.95 -7.78
N TRP A 245 10.07 2.80 -6.80
CA TRP A 245 10.81 4.04 -6.59
C TRP A 245 11.22 4.22 -5.13
N SER A 246 12.40 4.80 -4.91
CA SER A 246 12.81 5.30 -3.60
C SER A 246 12.97 6.81 -3.64
N ILE A 247 12.26 7.50 -2.74
CA ILE A 247 12.16 8.95 -2.67
C ILE A 247 12.72 9.40 -1.32
N TYR A 248 13.80 10.17 -1.32
CA TYR A 248 14.37 10.76 -0.11
C TYR A 248 13.94 12.22 0.02
N ASP A 249 13.25 12.55 1.12
CA ASP A 249 12.94 13.90 1.54
C ASP A 249 14.05 14.40 2.48
N ARG A 250 14.90 15.30 1.97
CA ARG A 250 16.04 15.84 2.74
C ARG A 250 15.61 16.61 3.98
N LYS A 251 14.48 17.31 3.92
CA LYS A 251 14.01 18.15 5.04
C LYS A 251 13.52 17.29 6.20
N LYS A 252 12.90 16.15 5.89
CA LYS A 252 12.42 15.18 6.89
C LYS A 252 13.48 14.13 7.26
N GLN A 253 14.57 14.06 6.51
CA GLN A 253 15.56 12.97 6.59
C GLN A 253 14.89 11.60 6.51
N GLN A 254 13.94 11.47 5.57
CA GLN A 254 13.03 10.34 5.50
C GLN A 254 12.94 9.80 4.08
N PHE A 255 13.03 8.48 3.93
CA PHE A 255 12.66 7.79 2.72
C PHE A 255 11.17 7.49 2.69
N THR A 256 10.59 7.59 1.51
CA THR A 256 9.35 6.94 1.12
C THR A 256 9.70 6.02 -0.04
N VAL A 257 9.60 4.71 0.18
CA VAL A 257 9.75 3.72 -0.90
C VAL A 257 8.35 3.36 -1.33
N ILE A 258 8.08 3.44 -2.62
CA ILE A 258 6.76 3.15 -3.19
C ILE A 258 6.89 2.12 -4.30
N ASP A 259 5.88 1.26 -4.42
CA ASP A 259 5.68 0.46 -5.61
C ASP A 259 4.23 0.49 -6.10
N ILE A 260 4.08 0.10 -7.36
CA ILE A 260 2.79 -0.13 -8.03
C ILE A 260 2.94 -1.42 -8.83
N GLU A 261 2.14 -2.42 -8.48
CA GLU A 261 1.98 -3.64 -9.28
C GLU A 261 0.65 -3.59 -10.05
N LEU A 262 0.72 -3.76 -11.36
CA LEU A 262 -0.42 -3.79 -12.27
C LEU A 262 -0.82 -5.25 -12.51
N ILE A 263 -1.56 -5.81 -11.55
CA ILE A 263 -2.01 -7.21 -11.58
C ILE A 263 -3.42 -7.31 -12.18
N ILE A 264 -3.63 -8.24 -13.10
CA ILE A 264 -4.95 -8.58 -13.67
C ILE A 264 -5.58 -9.66 -12.77
N PRO A 265 -6.69 -9.38 -12.06
CA PRO A 265 -7.34 -10.37 -11.21
C PRO A 265 -8.07 -11.48 -11.97
#